data_AF-A0A661ZPW1-F1
#
_entry.id   AF-A0A661ZPW1-F1
#
_cell.length_a   1.000
_cell.length_b   1.000
_cell.length_c   1.000
_cell.angle_alpha   90.00
_cell.angle_beta   90.00
_cell.angle_gamma   90.00
#
_symmetry.space_group_name_H-M   'P 1'
#
loop_
_entity.id
_entity.type
_entity.pdbx_description
1 polymer ?
#
loop_
_entity_poly.entity_id
_entity_poly.type
_entity_poly.pdbx_seq_one_letter_code
_entity_poly.pdbx_strand_id
1 'polypeptide(L)'
;RVQNIKKFRDNPHLFGSIRKPKNDYLFVPQMSSAIREYIPIGFLKKGTIPLGPHFFIDNATMYYFGVLTSKMHMTWVKYTCGRLKSDYRYSNSIVYNNFPWAKEVSEKNKKKIEEKAQKILNVRAEFPRSSLADLYHPLTMPLKLSKAHQDLDKAVDLCYRSQVFKNDNSRIEFLFDLYNEYTSPMFNKKKKKK
;
A
#
# COMPACT_ATOMS: atom_id res chain seq x y z
N ARG A 1 -3.45 -26.49 1.79
CA ARG A 1 -2.75 -26.18 3.07
C ARG A 1 -1.98 -27.38 3.61
N VAL A 2 -2.60 -28.56 3.78
CA VAL A 2 -1.95 -29.79 4.30
C VAL A 2 -0.77 -30.27 3.45
N GLN A 3 -0.87 -30.20 2.10
CA GLN A 3 0.25 -30.60 1.23
C GLN A 3 1.50 -29.71 1.37
N ASN A 4 1.35 -28.41 1.67
CA ASN A 4 2.49 -27.53 1.92
C ASN A 4 3.19 -27.85 3.25
N ILE A 5 2.45 -28.34 4.24
CA ILE A 5 3.02 -28.74 5.55
C ILE A 5 3.92 -29.97 5.38
N LYS A 6 3.52 -30.94 4.53
CA LYS A 6 4.33 -32.14 4.24
C LYS A 6 5.71 -31.80 3.66
N LYS A 7 5.86 -30.69 2.92
CA LYS A 7 7.15 -30.24 2.37
C LYS A 7 8.15 -29.78 3.43
N PHE A 8 7.69 -29.41 4.63
CA PHE A 8 8.57 -29.04 5.74
C PHE A 8 9.07 -30.25 6.54
N ARG A 9 8.50 -31.44 6.32
CA ARG A 9 8.91 -32.68 7.00
C ARG A 9 10.39 -32.98 6.79
N ASP A 10 10.87 -32.78 5.57
CA ASP A 10 12.25 -33.13 5.20
C ASP A 10 13.26 -32.06 5.66
N ASN A 11 12.79 -30.87 6.06
CA ASN A 11 13.62 -29.76 6.53
C ASN A 11 13.03 -29.12 7.81
N PRO A 12 12.87 -29.89 8.90
CA PRO A 12 12.16 -29.43 10.10
C PRO A 12 12.91 -28.33 10.86
N HIS A 13 14.21 -28.18 10.59
CA HIS A 13 15.08 -27.16 11.19
C HIS A 13 15.02 -25.81 10.45
N LEU A 14 14.39 -25.73 9.27
CA LEU A 14 14.26 -24.49 8.50
C LEU A 14 12.92 -23.79 8.76
N PHE A 15 12.93 -22.45 8.70
CA PHE A 15 11.69 -21.67 8.75
C PHE A 15 10.77 -22.01 7.57
N GLY A 16 9.48 -22.25 7.86
CA GLY A 16 8.51 -22.63 6.83
C GLY A 16 8.19 -21.55 5.78
N SER A 17 8.65 -20.32 5.98
CA SER A 17 8.57 -19.27 4.96
C SER A 17 9.84 -18.42 4.99
N ILE A 18 10.89 -18.89 4.31
CA ILE A 18 12.13 -18.13 4.15
C ILE A 18 11.85 -16.96 3.21
N ARG A 19 11.76 -15.75 3.76
CA ARG A 19 11.57 -14.50 3.00
C ARG A 19 12.92 -13.81 2.91
N LYS A 20 13.51 -13.78 1.72
CA LYS A 20 14.83 -13.20 1.48
C LYS A 20 14.75 -12.14 0.39
N PRO A 21 14.43 -10.88 0.74
CA PRO A 21 14.54 -9.75 -0.18
C PRO A 21 15.96 -9.69 -0.77
N LYS A 22 16.07 -9.46 -2.07
CA LYS A 22 17.37 -9.38 -2.76
C LYS A 22 17.99 -7.99 -2.61
N ASN A 23 17.16 -6.96 -2.46
CA ASN A 23 17.54 -5.56 -2.32
C ASN A 23 16.91 -4.94 -1.07
N ASP A 24 17.14 -3.64 -0.89
CA ASP A 24 16.32 -2.82 -0.02
C ASP A 24 14.87 -2.87 -0.47
N TYR A 25 13.95 -2.89 0.48
CA TYR A 25 12.56 -3.22 0.21
C TYR A 25 11.62 -2.33 1.00
N LEU A 26 10.41 -2.16 0.48
CA LEU A 26 9.32 -1.49 1.18
C LEU A 26 8.58 -2.51 2.04
N PHE A 27 8.59 -2.31 3.36
CA PHE A 27 7.85 -3.14 4.31
C PHE A 27 6.41 -2.65 4.45
N VAL A 28 5.46 -3.59 4.39
CA VAL A 28 4.02 -3.33 4.54
C VAL A 28 3.47 -4.23 5.65
N PRO A 29 3.01 -3.68 6.79
CA PRO A 29 2.49 -4.50 7.87
C PRO A 29 1.16 -5.13 7.46
N GLN A 30 0.96 -6.42 7.77
CA GLN A 30 -0.33 -7.07 7.56
C GLN A 30 -1.41 -6.51 8.48
N MET A 31 -1.10 -6.26 9.75
CA MET A 31 -2.06 -5.73 10.71
C MET A 31 -1.71 -4.29 11.06
N SER A 32 -2.70 -3.41 11.04
CA SER A 32 -2.58 -2.05 11.55
C SER A 32 -3.93 -1.58 12.10
N SER A 33 -3.87 -0.75 13.16
CA SER A 33 -5.07 -0.22 13.77
C SER A 33 -5.94 0.57 12.78
N ALA A 34 -7.25 0.36 12.84
CA ALA A 34 -8.21 1.03 11.98
C ALA A 34 -8.36 2.53 12.25
N ILE A 35 -7.95 3.01 13.43
CA ILE A 35 -8.06 4.43 13.78
C ILE A 35 -7.03 5.29 13.02
N ARG A 36 -5.95 4.69 12.50
CA ARG A 36 -4.93 5.43 11.76
C ARG A 36 -5.45 5.77 10.37
N GLU A 37 -5.26 7.03 9.96
CA GLU A 37 -5.63 7.45 8.60
C GLU A 37 -4.81 6.73 7.52
N TYR A 38 -3.55 6.40 7.84
CA TYR A 38 -2.62 5.71 6.95
C TYR A 38 -1.99 4.51 7.66
N ILE A 39 -1.79 3.42 6.91
CA ILE A 39 -0.97 2.31 7.38
C ILE A 39 0.51 2.77 7.34
N PRO A 40 1.24 2.75 8.47
CA PRO A 40 2.63 3.13 8.49
C PRO A 40 3.49 2.05 7.79
N ILE A 41 3.84 2.32 6.54
CA ILE A 41 4.82 1.53 5.77
C ILE A 41 6.17 2.27 5.73
N GLY A 42 7.25 1.57 5.40
CA GLY A 42 8.59 2.17 5.34
C GLY A 42 9.63 1.27 4.71
N PHE A 43 10.74 1.87 4.28
CA PHE A 43 11.87 1.16 3.68
C PHE A 43 12.71 0.45 4.75
N LEU A 44 13.12 -0.78 4.47
CA LEU A 44 14.06 -1.55 5.25
C LEU A 44 15.23 -2.00 4.37
N LYS A 45 16.42 -2.05 4.97
CA LYS A 45 17.64 -2.46 4.27
C LYS A 45 17.66 -3.95 3.99
N LYS A 46 18.34 -4.33 2.91
CA LYS A 46 18.74 -5.70 2.62
C LYS A 46 19.44 -6.31 3.84
N GLY A 47 19.10 -7.56 4.16
CA GLY A 47 19.62 -8.28 5.33
C GLY A 47 18.63 -8.32 6.51
N THR A 48 17.73 -7.35 6.61
CA THR A 48 16.61 -7.41 7.55
C THR A 48 15.57 -8.40 7.03
N ILE A 49 15.28 -9.47 7.77
CA ILE A 49 14.31 -10.50 7.36
C ILE A 49 12.89 -10.03 7.71
N PRO A 50 11.99 -9.80 6.72
CA PRO A 50 10.61 -9.44 7.02
C PRO A 50 9.88 -10.69 7.52
N LEU A 51 9.56 -10.71 8.81
CA LEU A 51 8.85 -11.81 9.43
C LEU A 51 7.41 -11.90 8.90
N GLY A 52 6.92 -13.14 8.74
CA GLY A 52 5.51 -13.37 8.53
C GLY A 52 4.70 -12.92 9.75
N PRO A 53 3.51 -12.33 9.56
CA PRO A 53 2.71 -12.41 8.34
C PRO A 53 2.71 -11.11 7.51
N HIS A 54 3.63 -10.18 7.76
CA HIS A 54 3.74 -8.90 7.04
C HIS A 54 4.12 -9.10 5.58
N PHE A 55 4.12 -8.06 4.75
CA PHE A 55 4.47 -8.11 3.34
C PHE A 55 5.68 -7.22 3.04
N PHE A 56 6.31 -7.45 1.90
CA PHE A 56 7.34 -6.57 1.39
C PHE A 56 7.26 -6.46 -0.13
N ILE A 57 7.76 -5.35 -0.66
CA ILE A 57 7.94 -5.12 -2.10
C ILE A 57 9.45 -4.93 -2.31
N ASP A 58 10.07 -5.89 -2.99
CA ASP A 58 11.50 -5.86 -3.33
C ASP A 58 11.74 -4.77 -4.40
N ASN A 59 12.86 -4.05 -4.29
CA ASN A 59 13.23 -2.96 -5.21
C ASN A 59 12.12 -1.91 -5.41
N ALA A 60 11.41 -1.57 -4.34
CA ALA A 60 10.35 -0.57 -4.39
C ALA A 60 10.94 0.83 -4.60
N THR A 61 10.40 1.55 -5.60
CA THR A 61 10.68 2.97 -5.82
C THR A 61 9.91 3.86 -4.86
N MET A 62 10.32 5.13 -4.78
CA MET A 62 9.62 6.16 -4.01
C MET A 62 8.18 6.37 -4.49
N TYR A 63 7.90 6.12 -5.78
CA TYR A 63 6.56 6.16 -6.34
C TYR A 63 5.65 5.12 -5.70
N TYR A 64 6.09 3.87 -5.52
CA TYR A 64 5.30 2.85 -4.84
C TYR A 64 5.03 3.24 -3.38
N PHE A 65 6.03 3.77 -2.67
CA PHE A 65 5.83 4.28 -1.32
C PHE A 65 4.75 5.37 -1.30
N GLY A 66 4.86 6.37 -2.18
CA GLY A 66 3.90 7.48 -2.27
C GLY A 66 2.47 7.02 -2.55
N VAL A 67 2.25 6.15 -3.56
CA VAL A 67 0.90 5.69 -3.86
C VAL A 67 0.33 4.83 -2.73
N LEU A 68 1.13 3.93 -2.15
CA LEU A 68 0.65 3.04 -1.08
C LEU A 68 0.42 3.76 0.25
N THR A 69 1.02 4.93 0.49
CA THR A 69 0.71 5.80 1.63
C THR A 69 -0.34 6.87 1.33
N SER A 70 -0.96 6.88 0.16
CA SER A 70 -1.98 7.90 -0.18
C SER A 70 -3.36 7.56 0.36
N LYS A 71 -4.22 8.57 0.50
CA LYS A 71 -5.65 8.39 0.76
C LYS A 71 -6.34 7.55 -0.30
N MET A 72 -5.92 7.63 -1.56
CA MET A 72 -6.49 6.78 -2.62
C MET A 72 -6.31 5.29 -2.32
N HIS A 73 -5.09 4.89 -1.97
CA HIS A 73 -4.83 3.50 -1.59
C HIS A 73 -5.49 3.13 -0.26
N MET A 74 -5.46 4.04 0.72
CA MET A 74 -6.11 3.81 2.02
C MET A 74 -7.63 3.70 1.90
N THR A 75 -8.28 4.43 0.99
CA THR A 75 -9.70 4.25 0.67
C THR A 75 -9.92 2.84 0.13
N TRP A 76 -9.13 2.37 -0.84
CA TRP A 76 -9.24 1.00 -1.34
C TRP A 76 -9.09 -0.04 -0.22
N VAL A 77 -8.08 0.12 0.64
CA VAL A 77 -7.88 -0.73 1.82
C VAL A 77 -9.12 -0.74 2.71
N LYS A 78 -9.66 0.44 3.07
CA LYS A 78 -10.81 0.55 3.98
C LYS A 78 -12.01 -0.29 3.53
N TYR A 79 -12.32 -0.27 2.23
CA TYR A 79 -13.51 -0.92 1.68
C TYR A 79 -13.29 -2.38 1.25
N THR A 80 -12.07 -2.76 0.87
CA THR A 80 -11.82 -4.10 0.28
C THR A 80 -11.02 -5.04 1.16
N CYS A 81 -10.22 -4.52 2.10
CA CYS A 81 -9.35 -5.39 2.90
C CYS A 81 -10.15 -6.21 3.93
N GLY A 82 -9.63 -7.38 4.27
CA GLY A 82 -10.12 -8.13 5.42
C GLY A 82 -9.84 -7.38 6.73
N ARG A 83 -10.47 -7.81 7.82
CA ARG A 83 -10.30 -7.20 9.14
C ARG A 83 -9.92 -8.23 10.21
N LEU A 84 -9.21 -7.78 11.24
CA LEU A 84 -9.06 -8.50 12.50
C LEU A 84 -9.84 -7.74 13.56
N LYS A 85 -11.01 -8.28 13.96
CA LYS A 85 -12.07 -7.47 14.58
C LYS A 85 -12.38 -6.27 13.66
N SER A 86 -12.02 -5.06 14.07
CA SER A 86 -12.18 -3.84 13.27
C SER A 86 -10.90 -3.38 12.58
N ASP A 87 -9.73 -3.88 13.00
CA ASP A 87 -8.43 -3.43 12.50
C ASP A 87 -8.15 -3.92 11.08
N TYR A 88 -7.35 -3.16 10.33
CA TYR A 88 -6.99 -3.51 8.96
C TYR A 88 -6.16 -4.78 8.94
N ARG A 89 -6.55 -5.72 8.07
CA ARG A 89 -5.76 -6.90 7.73
C ARG A 89 -5.41 -6.86 6.24
N TYR A 90 -4.28 -6.23 5.94
CA TYR A 90 -3.77 -6.08 4.59
C TYR A 90 -3.52 -7.45 3.93
N SER A 91 -3.75 -7.52 2.63
CA SER A 91 -3.50 -8.72 1.84
C SER A 91 -3.02 -8.32 0.45
N ASN A 92 -1.95 -8.95 -0.02
CA ASN A 92 -1.51 -8.75 -1.40
C ASN A 92 -2.56 -9.23 -2.41
N SER A 93 -3.22 -10.36 -2.17
CA SER A 93 -4.17 -10.96 -3.12
C SER A 93 -5.53 -10.26 -3.18
N ILE A 94 -5.91 -9.54 -2.13
CA ILE A 94 -7.21 -8.86 -2.05
C ILE A 94 -7.05 -7.36 -2.30
N VAL A 95 -6.01 -6.75 -1.72
CA VAL A 95 -5.80 -5.30 -1.78
C VAL A 95 -4.87 -4.94 -2.91
N TYR A 96 -3.59 -5.30 -2.81
CA TYR A 96 -2.56 -4.81 -3.74
C TYR A 96 -2.78 -5.26 -5.19
N ASN A 97 -3.03 -6.56 -5.41
CA ASN A 97 -3.19 -7.13 -6.74
C ASN A 97 -4.44 -6.62 -7.46
N ASN A 98 -5.48 -6.25 -6.70
CA ASN A 98 -6.74 -5.76 -7.24
C ASN A 98 -6.85 -4.24 -7.15
N PHE A 99 -5.82 -3.55 -6.66
CA PHE A 99 -5.82 -2.09 -6.55
C PHE A 99 -5.82 -1.50 -7.96
N PRO A 100 -6.83 -0.69 -8.33
CA PRO A 100 -6.90 -0.08 -9.65
C PRO A 100 -5.88 1.05 -9.73
N TRP A 101 -4.69 0.78 -10.27
CA TRP A 101 -3.66 1.80 -10.48
C TRP A 101 -4.10 2.83 -11.53
N ALA A 102 -3.65 4.08 -11.43
CA ALA A 102 -3.91 5.08 -12.47
C ALA A 102 -3.34 4.66 -13.84
N LYS A 103 -4.14 4.83 -14.91
CA LYS A 103 -3.80 4.36 -16.28
C LYS A 103 -2.59 5.07 -16.88
N GLU A 104 -2.60 6.39 -16.86
CA GLU A 104 -1.63 7.23 -17.56
C GLU A 104 -1.07 8.27 -16.61
N VAL A 105 0.03 7.90 -15.94
CA VAL A 105 0.74 8.82 -15.05
C VAL A 105 1.89 9.46 -15.81
N SER A 106 1.78 10.76 -16.11
CA SER A 106 2.88 11.50 -16.73
C SER A 106 4.14 11.46 -15.85
N GLU A 107 5.32 11.45 -16.47
CA GLU A 107 6.60 11.48 -15.75
C GLU A 107 6.72 12.71 -14.81
N LYS A 108 6.12 13.84 -15.19
CA LYS A 108 6.02 15.03 -14.34
C LYS A 108 5.23 14.75 -13.05
N ASN A 109 4.10 14.06 -13.15
CA ASN A 109 3.28 13.72 -11.98
C ASN A 109 3.93 12.61 -11.14
N LYS A 110 4.58 11.64 -11.78
CA LYS A 110 5.35 10.60 -11.10
C LYS A 110 6.46 11.20 -10.24
N LYS A 111 7.29 12.09 -10.80
CA LYS A 111 8.33 12.82 -10.04
C LYS A 111 7.75 13.64 -8.88
N LYS A 112 6.62 14.33 -9.10
CA LYS A 112 5.94 15.05 -8.02
C LYS A 112 5.53 14.12 -6.87
N ILE A 113 4.99 12.93 -7.18
CA ILE A 113 4.65 11.94 -6.16
C ILE A 113 5.91 11.52 -5.41
N GLU A 114 7.00 11.23 -6.12
CA GLU A 114 8.28 10.82 -5.50
C GLU A 114 8.86 11.91 -4.58
N GLU A 115 8.81 13.18 -4.98
CA GLU A 115 9.24 14.32 -4.16
C GLU A 115 8.39 14.47 -2.88
N LYS A 116 7.06 14.37 -2.99
CA LYS A 116 6.15 14.46 -1.84
C LYS A 116 6.29 13.25 -0.90
N ALA A 117 6.49 12.07 -1.47
CA ALA A 117 6.78 10.84 -0.77
C ALA A 117 8.11 10.95 0.01
N GLN A 118 9.17 11.49 -0.61
CA GLN A 118 10.44 11.74 0.08
C GLN A 118 10.27 12.77 1.20
N LYS A 119 9.46 13.82 1.01
CA LYS A 119 9.14 14.81 2.05
C LYS A 119 8.51 14.15 3.28
N ILE A 120 7.65 13.14 3.12
CA ILE A 120 7.09 12.39 4.26
C ILE A 120 8.19 11.69 5.06
N LEU A 121 9.15 11.04 4.39
CA LEU A 121 10.28 10.39 5.06
C LEU A 121 11.17 11.41 5.78
N ASN A 122 11.44 12.56 5.16
CA ASN A 122 12.21 13.65 5.77
C ASN A 122 11.51 14.17 7.03
N VAL A 123 10.19 14.40 6.97
CA VAL A 123 9.42 14.85 8.14
C VAL A 123 9.42 13.80 9.24
N ARG A 124 9.30 12.50 8.93
CA ARG A 124 9.42 11.44 9.94
C ARG A 124 10.79 11.49 10.64
N ALA A 125 11.86 11.77 9.91
CA ALA A 125 13.22 11.86 10.45
C ALA A 125 13.43 13.04 11.42
N GLU A 126 12.59 14.08 11.37
CA GLU A 126 12.60 15.19 12.34
C GLU A 126 12.18 14.75 13.75
N PHE A 127 11.59 13.56 13.92
CA PHE A 127 11.09 13.04 15.20
C PHE A 127 11.78 11.73 15.61
N PRO A 128 13.11 11.73 15.88
CA PRO A 128 13.89 10.51 16.09
C PRO A 128 13.51 9.72 17.37
N ARG A 129 12.83 10.36 18.33
CA ARG A 129 12.38 9.73 19.58
C ARG A 129 10.95 9.16 19.50
N SER A 130 10.22 9.45 18.42
CA SER A 130 8.85 8.99 18.24
C SER A 130 8.82 7.72 17.39
N SER A 131 8.05 6.73 17.82
CA SER A 131 7.80 5.55 17.00
C SER A 131 6.86 5.90 15.83
N LEU A 132 6.81 5.04 14.80
CA LEU A 132 5.78 5.16 13.77
C LEU A 132 4.36 5.05 14.34
N ALA A 133 4.17 4.36 15.47
CA ALA A 133 2.87 4.30 16.13
C ALA A 133 2.46 5.68 16.66
N ASP A 134 3.39 6.40 17.30
CA ASP A 134 3.16 7.74 17.85
C ASP A 134 2.93 8.76 16.73
N LEU A 135 3.74 8.68 15.67
CA LEU A 135 3.65 9.60 14.52
C LEU A 135 2.36 9.46 13.71
N TYR A 136 1.73 8.28 13.73
CA TYR A 136 0.51 7.98 12.96
C TYR A 136 -0.73 7.80 13.83
N HIS A 137 -0.64 8.05 15.13
CA HIS A 137 -1.81 8.03 15.99
C HIS A 137 -2.63 9.33 15.81
N PRO A 138 -3.96 9.27 15.67
CA PRO A 138 -4.78 10.43 15.28
C PRO A 138 -4.63 11.65 16.17
N LEU A 139 -4.43 11.44 17.47
CA LEU A 139 -4.30 12.52 18.46
C LEU A 139 -2.90 13.13 18.54
N THR A 140 -1.87 12.44 18.06
CA THR A 140 -0.46 12.83 18.24
C THR A 140 0.27 13.06 16.92
N MET A 141 -0.38 12.80 15.78
CA MET A 141 0.21 13.01 14.46
C MET A 141 0.66 14.46 14.29
N PRO A 142 1.96 14.73 14.08
CA PRO A 142 2.45 16.09 13.95
C PRO A 142 1.81 16.79 12.75
N LEU A 143 1.45 18.07 12.89
CA LEU A 143 0.83 18.86 11.82
C LEU A 143 1.69 18.87 10.54
N LYS A 144 3.02 18.90 10.69
CA LYS A 144 3.96 18.80 9.57
C LYS A 144 3.77 17.50 8.77
N LEU A 145 3.58 16.38 9.46
CA LEU A 145 3.39 15.07 8.83
C LEU A 145 2.02 14.99 8.16
N SER A 146 0.97 15.44 8.84
CA SER A 146 -0.39 15.50 8.27
C SER A 146 -0.42 16.35 6.98
N LYS A 147 0.20 17.55 7.00
CA LYS A 147 0.33 18.39 5.80
C LYS A 147 1.12 17.71 4.68
N ALA A 148 2.19 16.98 5.00
CA ALA A 148 2.97 16.25 4.00
C ALA A 148 2.13 15.15 3.32
N HIS A 149 1.28 14.44 4.06
CA HIS A 149 0.32 13.48 3.47
C HIS A 149 -0.74 14.17 2.62
N GLN A 150 -1.32 15.28 3.09
CA GLN A 150 -2.29 16.03 2.28
C GLN A 150 -1.71 16.53 0.94
N ASP A 151 -0.44 16.94 0.93
CA ASP A 151 0.27 17.31 -0.29
C ASP A 151 0.46 16.10 -1.22
N LEU A 152 0.82 14.95 -0.67
CA LEU A 152 0.97 13.69 -1.42
C LEU A 152 -0.38 13.23 -1.99
N ASP A 153 -1.44 13.26 -1.18
CA ASP A 153 -2.79 12.87 -1.58
C ASP A 153 -3.27 13.68 -2.79
N LYS A 154 -3.09 15.00 -2.77
CA LYS A 154 -3.43 15.85 -3.91
C LYS A 154 -2.65 15.45 -5.18
N ALA A 155 -1.35 15.12 -5.04
CA ALA A 155 -0.53 14.70 -6.17
C ALA A 155 -0.99 13.34 -6.73
N VAL A 156 -1.37 12.41 -5.87
CA VAL A 156 -1.87 11.09 -6.27
C VAL A 156 -3.28 11.21 -6.87
N ASP A 157 -4.19 11.93 -6.23
CA ASP A 157 -5.56 12.15 -6.72
C ASP A 157 -5.57 12.72 -8.14
N LEU A 158 -4.68 13.68 -8.44
CA LEU A 158 -4.50 14.27 -9.77
C LEU A 158 -4.08 13.26 -10.85
N CYS A 159 -3.48 12.12 -10.47
CA CYS A 159 -3.14 11.06 -11.41
C CYS A 159 -4.34 10.21 -11.81
N TYR A 160 -5.41 10.21 -11.02
CA TYR A 160 -6.65 9.48 -11.32
C TYR A 160 -7.62 10.36 -12.11
N ARG A 161 -7.76 11.63 -11.73
CA ARG A 161 -8.56 12.62 -12.46
C ARG A 161 -8.19 14.05 -12.06
N SER A 162 -8.55 15.02 -12.90
CA SER A 162 -8.33 16.45 -12.63
C SER A 162 -9.24 17.02 -11.52
N GLN A 163 -10.44 16.45 -11.34
CA GLN A 163 -11.41 16.91 -10.35
C GLN A 163 -11.08 16.40 -8.94
N VAL A 164 -11.11 17.29 -7.97
CA VAL A 164 -10.85 16.96 -6.56
C VAL A 164 -11.86 15.95 -6.03
N PHE A 165 -11.38 14.95 -5.30
CA PHE A 165 -12.24 14.03 -4.55
C PHE A 165 -12.73 14.68 -3.26
N LYS A 166 -14.05 14.79 -3.10
CA LYS A 166 -14.68 15.46 -1.95
C LYS A 166 -14.52 14.65 -0.67
N ASN A 167 -14.62 13.34 -0.76
CA ASN A 167 -14.59 12.41 0.37
C ASN A 167 -14.18 10.99 -0.08
N ASP A 168 -14.03 10.07 0.87
CA ASP A 168 -13.66 8.68 0.61
C ASP A 168 -14.71 7.96 -0.27
N ASN A 169 -16.00 8.30 -0.16
CA ASN A 169 -17.06 7.74 -1.02
C ASN A 169 -16.81 8.04 -2.51
N SER A 170 -16.46 9.29 -2.84
CA SER A 170 -16.15 9.67 -4.22
C SER A 170 -14.88 9.00 -4.77
N ARG A 171 -13.93 8.64 -3.89
CA ARG A 171 -12.72 7.89 -4.27
C ARG A 171 -13.06 6.44 -4.55
N ILE A 172 -13.81 5.78 -3.67
CA ILE A 172 -14.12 4.35 -3.82
C ILE A 172 -15.02 4.09 -5.03
N GLU A 173 -16.00 4.96 -5.30
CA GLU A 173 -16.85 4.90 -6.49
C GLU A 173 -16.00 4.91 -7.77
N PHE A 174 -15.12 5.91 -7.89
CA PHE A 174 -14.20 6.02 -9.03
C PHE A 174 -13.27 4.80 -9.16
N LEU A 175 -12.75 4.29 -8.04
CA LEU A 175 -11.88 3.11 -8.05
C LEU A 175 -12.64 1.86 -8.53
N PHE A 176 -13.90 1.67 -8.15
CA PHE A 176 -14.69 0.54 -8.65
C PHE A 176 -15.00 0.66 -10.13
N ASP A 177 -15.28 1.86 -10.64
CA ASP A 177 -15.44 2.08 -12.08
C ASP A 177 -14.14 1.71 -12.83
N LEU A 178 -13.00 2.20 -12.34
CA LEU A 178 -11.69 1.89 -12.92
C LEU A 178 -11.35 0.38 -12.83
N TYR A 179 -11.72 -0.26 -11.73
CA TYR A 179 -11.58 -1.72 -11.56
C TYR A 179 -12.42 -2.48 -12.60
N ASN A 180 -13.67 -2.07 -12.80
CA ASN A 180 -14.56 -2.68 -13.78
C ASN A 180 -13.99 -2.52 -15.20
N GLU A 181 -13.42 -1.36 -15.54
CA GLU A 181 -12.74 -1.16 -16.82
C GLU A 181 -11.55 -2.11 -17.01
N TYR A 182 -10.75 -2.36 -15.97
CA TYR A 182 -9.61 -3.29 -16.04
C TYR A 182 -10.02 -4.76 -16.16
N THR A 183 -11.13 -5.14 -15.52
CA THR A 183 -11.58 -6.53 -15.47
C THR A 183 -12.55 -6.92 -16.59
N SER A 184 -13.29 -5.97 -17.16
CA SER A 184 -14.27 -6.23 -18.25
C SER A 184 -13.69 -7.02 -19.43
N PRO A 185 -12.46 -6.76 -19.91
CA PRO A 185 -11.86 -7.55 -20.99
C PRO A 185 -11.60 -9.02 -20.64
N MET A 186 -11.45 -9.36 -19.35
CA MET A 186 -11.20 -10.73 -18.90
C MET A 186 -12.43 -11.61 -19.03
N PHE A 187 -13.62 -11.04 -18.80
CA PHE A 187 -14.90 -11.74 -18.87
C PHE A 187 -15.51 -11.73 -20.29
N ASN A 188 -15.17 -10.72 -21.10
CA ASN A 188 -15.68 -10.55 -22.46
C ASN A 188 -14.82 -11.22 -23.55
N LYS A 189 -14.05 -12.28 -23.22
CA LYS A 189 -13.41 -13.12 -24.25
C LYS A 189 -14.50 -13.73 -25.13
N LYS A 190 -14.77 -13.07 -26.27
CA LYS A 190 -15.68 -13.50 -27.33
C LYS A 190 -15.47 -15.00 -27.56
N LYS A 191 -16.55 -15.79 -27.47
CA LYS A 191 -16.61 -17.14 -28.03
C LYS A 191 -16.04 -17.04 -29.45
N LYS A 192 -14.86 -17.60 -29.70
CA LYS A 192 -14.41 -17.83 -31.09
C LYS A 192 -15.51 -18.70 -31.71
N LYS A 193 -16.29 -18.13 -32.62
CA LYS A 193 -17.17 -18.92 -33.49
C LYS A 193 -16.24 -19.90 -34.20
N LYS A 194 -16.40 -21.19 -33.90
CA LYS A 194 -15.91 -22.27 -34.76
C LYS A 194 -16.74 -22.26 -36.04
#